data_AF-A0A0Q9QKS2-F1
#
_entry.id   AF-A0A0Q9QKS2-F1
#
_cell.length_a   1.000
_cell.length_b   1.000
_cell.length_c   1.000
_cell.angle_alpha   90.00
_cell.angle_beta   90.00
_cell.angle_gamma   90.00
#
_symmetry.space_group_name_H-M   'P 1'
#
loop_
_entity.id
_entity.type
_entity.pdbx_description
1 polymer ?
#
loop_
_entity_poly.entity_id
_entity_poly.type
_entity_poly.pdbx_seq_one_letter_code
_entity_poly.pdbx_strand_id
1 'polypeptide(L)'
;MALHIGLMVWVGMIWMPAQTNGLNQLPPELYPHGTAVMNTLQQVIGAIGTAVANSLLTGGMERYLHGSSSSTKQTEIANAMTSGSQNVFLFTMIIALIGLGMAFFIRRVVVNGETMKSIH
;
A
#
# COMPACT_ATOMS: atom_id res chain seq x y z
N MET A 1 -2.79 -20.17 16.49
CA MET A 1 -2.91 -20.82 15.16
C MET A 1 -4.27 -20.62 14.50
N ALA A 2 -5.40 -20.92 15.15
CA ALA A 2 -6.74 -20.70 14.56
C ALA A 2 -7.01 -19.24 14.13
N LEU A 3 -6.62 -18.25 14.94
CA LEU A 3 -6.76 -16.82 14.59
C LEU A 3 -5.97 -16.42 13.34
N HIS A 4 -4.75 -16.97 13.18
CA HIS A 4 -3.89 -16.64 12.04
C HIS A 4 -4.43 -17.26 10.75
N ILE A 5 -4.92 -18.50 10.83
CA ILE A 5 -5.58 -19.18 9.71
C ILE A 5 -6.82 -18.39 9.29
N GLY A 6 -7.66 -17.98 10.27
CA GLY A 6 -8.82 -17.13 10.01
C GLY A 6 -8.44 -15.86 9.27
N LEU A 7 -7.46 -15.09 9.77
CA LEU A 7 -6.98 -13.86 9.13
C LEU A 7 -6.47 -14.08 7.70
N MET A 8 -5.72 -15.16 7.45
CA MET A 8 -5.23 -15.48 6.10
C MET A 8 -6.39 -15.80 5.13
N VAL A 9 -7.41 -16.52 5.60
CA VAL A 9 -8.62 -16.79 4.81
C VAL A 9 -9.38 -15.50 4.51
N TRP A 10 -9.57 -14.62 5.50
CA TRP A 10 -10.21 -13.31 5.32
C TRP A 10 -9.49 -12.46 4.27
N VAL A 11 -8.16 -12.37 4.34
CA VAL A 11 -7.34 -11.61 3.38
C VAL A 11 -7.47 -12.20 1.97
N GLY A 12 -7.37 -13.53 1.83
CA GLY A 12 -7.49 -14.21 0.54
C GLY A 12 -8.85 -13.98 -0.12
N MET A 13 -9.93 -13.99 0.67
CA MET A 13 -11.30 -13.75 0.20
C MET A 13 -11.53 -12.34 -0.33
N ILE A 14 -10.71 -11.36 0.04
CA ILE A 14 -10.83 -9.97 -0.43
C ILE A 14 -9.85 -9.71 -1.58
N TRP A 15 -8.63 -10.23 -1.47
CA TRP A 15 -7.55 -9.93 -2.41
C TRP A 15 -7.79 -10.50 -3.81
N MET A 16 -8.19 -11.77 -3.92
CA MET A 16 -8.48 -12.40 -5.22
C MET A 16 -9.60 -11.70 -5.98
N PRO A 17 -10.83 -11.53 -5.44
CA PRO A 17 -11.89 -10.89 -6.19
C PRO A 17 -11.58 -9.43 -6.49
N ALA A 18 -10.80 -8.72 -5.67
CA ALA A 18 -10.36 -7.37 -6.01
C ALA A 18 -9.46 -7.38 -7.26
N GLN A 19 -8.50 -8.30 -7.35
CA GLN A 19 -7.65 -8.45 -8.53
C GLN A 19 -8.45 -8.90 -9.75
N THR A 20 -9.32 -9.91 -9.61
CA THR A 20 -10.13 -10.44 -10.69
C THR A 20 -11.16 -9.42 -11.19
N ASN A 21 -11.86 -8.71 -10.31
CA ASN A 21 -12.80 -7.64 -10.69
C ASN A 21 -12.10 -6.41 -11.30
N GLY A 22 -10.82 -6.18 -10.95
CA GLY A 22 -10.00 -5.15 -11.58
C GLY A 22 -9.70 -5.48 -13.05
N LEU A 23 -9.38 -6.74 -13.34
CA LEU A 23 -9.12 -7.20 -14.71
C LEU A 23 -10.40 -7.40 -15.53
N ASN A 24 -11.49 -7.86 -14.91
CA ASN A 24 -12.78 -8.09 -15.59
C ASN A 24 -13.48 -6.78 -16.06
N GLN A 25 -12.92 -5.63 -15.71
CA GLN A 25 -13.28 -4.31 -16.26
C GLN A 25 -12.46 -3.94 -17.50
N LEU A 26 -11.78 -4.89 -18.13
CA LEU A 26 -10.98 -4.67 -19.33
C LEU A 26 -11.46 -5.62 -20.45
N PRO A 27 -11.36 -5.26 -21.75
CA PRO A 27 -11.60 -6.21 -22.82
C PRO A 27 -10.64 -7.43 -22.71
N PRO A 28 -11.09 -8.67 -23.02
CA PRO A 28 -10.29 -9.89 -22.83
C PRO A 28 -8.93 -9.89 -23.53
N GLU A 29 -8.83 -9.19 -24.66
CA GLU A 29 -7.60 -8.98 -25.43
C GLU A 29 -6.50 -8.21 -24.67
N LEU A 30 -6.88 -7.43 -23.64
CA LEU A 30 -5.96 -6.62 -22.84
C LEU A 30 -5.65 -7.24 -21.47
N TYR A 31 -6.20 -8.40 -21.12
CA TYR A 31 -5.91 -9.08 -19.84
C TYR A 31 -4.40 -9.30 -19.57
N PRO A 32 -3.58 -9.70 -20.57
CA PRO A 32 -2.13 -9.82 -20.39
C PRO A 32 -1.47 -8.48 -20.02
N HIS A 33 -1.91 -7.38 -20.65
CA HIS A 33 -1.41 -6.04 -20.37
C HIS A 33 -1.89 -5.50 -19.02
N GLY A 34 -3.17 -5.70 -18.67
CA GLY A 34 -3.73 -5.30 -17.39
C GLY A 34 -3.05 -6.00 -16.21
N THR A 35 -2.78 -7.30 -16.35
CA THR A 35 -2.09 -8.08 -15.30
C THR A 35 -0.63 -7.62 -15.14
N ALA A 36 0.06 -7.36 -16.26
CA ALA A 36 1.42 -6.82 -16.22
C ALA A 36 1.46 -5.45 -15.50
N VAL A 37 0.53 -4.54 -15.82
CA VAL A 37 0.41 -3.23 -15.18
C VAL A 37 0.14 -3.37 -13.68
N MET A 38 -0.80 -4.24 -13.26
CA MET A 38 -1.07 -4.47 -11.85
C MET A 38 0.16 -4.97 -11.09
N ASN A 39 0.94 -5.87 -11.68
CA ASN A 39 2.18 -6.35 -11.08
C ASN A 39 3.24 -5.23 -10.99
N THR A 40 3.42 -4.42 -12.02
CA THR A 40 4.34 -3.28 -12.00
C THR A 40 3.91 -2.26 -10.94
N LEU A 41 2.62 -1.94 -10.85
CA LEU A 41 2.09 -1.02 -9.84
C LEU A 41 2.34 -1.54 -8.43
N GLN A 42 2.11 -2.82 -8.16
CA GLN A 42 2.40 -3.43 -6.86
C GLN A 42 3.88 -3.34 -6.51
N GLN A 43 4.77 -3.64 -7.46
CA GLN A 43 6.23 -3.55 -7.26
C GLN A 43 6.67 -2.11 -6.98
N VAL A 44 6.19 -1.15 -7.79
CA VAL A 44 6.53 0.27 -7.66
C VAL A 44 6.01 0.83 -6.33
N ILE A 45 4.76 0.55 -5.96
CA ILE A 45 4.16 1.00 -4.68
C ILE A 45 4.91 0.37 -3.49
N GLY A 46 5.27 -0.91 -3.57
CA GLY A 46 6.05 -1.58 -2.51
C GLY A 46 7.44 -0.97 -2.31
N ALA A 47 8.14 -0.67 -3.41
CA ALA A 47 9.45 -0.03 -3.35
C ALA A 47 9.37 1.41 -2.82
N ILE A 48 8.45 2.21 -3.33
CA ILE A 48 8.24 3.61 -2.89
C ILE A 48 7.84 3.64 -1.42
N GLY A 49 6.87 2.81 -1.01
CA GLY A 49 6.39 2.76 0.38
C GLY A 49 7.52 2.45 1.36
N THR A 50 8.37 1.47 1.04
CA THR A 50 9.52 1.11 1.87
C THR A 50 10.55 2.24 1.91
N ALA A 51 10.87 2.85 0.76
CA ALA A 51 11.85 3.93 0.69
C ALA A 51 11.42 5.15 1.52
N VAL A 52 10.16 5.55 1.40
CA VAL A 52 9.60 6.68 2.16
C VAL A 52 9.53 6.36 3.66
N ALA A 53 9.07 5.16 4.03
CA ALA A 53 9.03 4.74 5.43
C ALA A 53 10.43 4.77 6.06
N ASN A 54 11.43 4.23 5.37
CA ASN A 54 12.81 4.25 5.85
C ASN A 54 13.37 5.68 5.96
N SER A 55 13.11 6.53 4.96
CA SER A 55 13.56 7.93 4.97
C SER A 55 12.97 8.71 6.17
N LEU A 56 11.67 8.55 6.44
CA LEU A 56 11.00 9.19 7.57
C LEU A 56 11.47 8.64 8.92
N LEU A 57 11.70 7.34 9.01
CA LEU A 57 12.22 6.69 10.20
C LEU A 57 13.62 7.24 10.53
N THR A 58 14.54 7.20 9.57
CA THR A 58 15.92 7.69 9.75
C THR A 58 15.94 9.17 10.04
N GLY A 59 15.19 9.99 9.28
CA GLY A 59 15.12 11.43 9.53
C GLY A 59 14.54 11.79 10.91
N GLY A 60 13.55 11.03 11.39
CA GLY A 60 12.99 11.21 12.73
C GLY A 60 13.96 10.82 13.84
N MET A 61 14.68 9.71 13.68
CA MET A 61 15.74 9.29 14.62
C MET A 61 16.87 10.32 14.66
N GLU A 62 17.34 10.79 13.51
CA GLU A 62 18.44 11.74 13.41
C GLU A 62 18.07 13.07 14.07
N ARG A 63 16.87 13.59 13.81
CA ARG A 63 16.36 14.81 14.44
C ARG A 63 16.32 14.74 15.97
N TYR A 64 16.00 13.56 16.52
CA TYR A 64 15.99 13.33 17.96
C TYR A 64 17.43 13.28 18.53
N LEU A 65 18.35 12.62 17.83
CA LEU A 65 19.74 12.44 18.26
C LEU A 65 20.59 13.72 18.15
N HIS A 66 20.30 14.62 17.20
CA HIS A 66 20.95 15.94 17.10
C HIS A 66 20.67 16.85 18.30
N GLY A 67 19.57 16.63 19.02
CA GLY A 67 19.20 17.37 20.23
C GLY A 67 19.70 16.75 21.53
N SER A 68 20.30 15.55 21.51
CA SER A 68 20.68 14.81 22.71
C SER A 68 22.20 14.79 22.91
N SER A 69 22.65 15.25 24.09
CA SER A 69 24.07 15.34 24.46
C SER A 69 24.73 13.98 24.73
N SER A 70 24.06 12.85 24.47
CA SER A 70 24.49 11.50 24.81
C SER A 70 23.99 10.45 23.81
N SER A 71 24.24 10.69 22.53
CA SER A 71 23.76 9.90 21.39
C SER A 71 24.21 8.41 21.38
N THR A 72 25.11 8.00 22.29
CA THR A 72 25.65 6.63 22.40
C THR A 72 24.94 5.78 23.46
N LYS A 73 24.06 6.35 24.29
CA LYS A 73 23.32 5.57 25.30
C LYS A 73 22.22 4.76 24.63
N GLN A 74 22.16 3.46 24.92
CA GLN A 74 21.16 2.56 24.33
C GLN A 74 19.71 2.98 24.61
N THR A 75 19.47 3.66 25.74
CA THR A 75 18.17 4.26 26.09
C THR A 75 17.78 5.41 25.15
N GLU A 76 18.74 6.23 24.73
CA GLU A 76 18.50 7.36 23.82
C GLU A 76 18.25 6.87 22.39
N ILE A 77 18.94 5.81 21.95
CA ILE A 77 18.68 5.16 20.67
C ILE A 77 17.28 4.54 20.64
N ALA A 78 16.85 3.90 21.74
CA ALA A 78 15.49 3.38 21.86
C ALA A 78 14.43 4.49 21.78
N ASN A 79 14.65 5.61 22.48
CA ASN A 79 13.76 6.78 22.43
C ASN A 79 13.72 7.42 21.04
N ALA A 80 14.87 7.51 20.35
CA ALA A 80 14.97 7.98 18.98
C ALA A 80 14.17 7.08 18.02
N MET A 81 14.25 5.75 18.18
CA MET A 81 13.46 4.80 17.40
C MET A 81 11.95 4.98 17.62
N THR A 82 11.52 5.21 18.86
CA THR A 82 10.11 5.51 19.16
C THR A 82 9.66 6.80 18.47
N SER A 83 10.46 7.88 18.56
CA SER A 83 10.15 9.15 17.91
C SER A 83 10.13 9.04 16.38
N GLY A 84 11.11 8.35 15.79
CA GLY A 84 11.13 8.09 14.35
C GLY A 84 9.94 7.25 13.88
N SER A 85 9.55 6.23 14.65
CA SER A 85 8.37 5.41 14.34
C SER A 85 7.08 6.21 14.39
N GLN A 86 6.92 7.12 15.36
CA GLN A 86 5.74 7.99 15.44
C GLN A 86 5.58 8.84 14.17
N ASN A 87 6.68 9.37 13.61
CA ASN A 87 6.63 10.12 12.36
C ASN A 87 6.15 9.26 11.19
N VAL A 88 6.65 8.01 11.08
CA VAL A 88 6.21 7.05 10.06
C VAL A 88 4.72 6.71 10.23
N PHE A 89 4.25 6.50 11.46
CA PHE A 89 2.85 6.21 11.75
C PHE A 89 1.93 7.36 11.35
N LEU A 90 2.27 8.60 11.71
CA LEU A 90 1.47 9.78 11.34
C LEU A 90 1.39 9.94 9.82
N PHE A 91 2.51 9.80 9.13
CA PHE A 91 2.54 9.87 7.67
C PHE A 91 1.68 8.77 7.02
N THR A 92 1.83 7.53 7.49
CA THR A 92 1.03 6.39 7.00
C THR A 92 -0.45 6.59 7.29
N MET A 93 -0.81 7.17 8.44
CA MET A 93 -2.19 7.50 8.79
C MET A 93 -2.79 8.54 7.84
N ILE A 94 -2.03 9.58 7.48
CA ILE A 94 -2.46 10.58 6.49
C ILE A 94 -2.69 9.93 5.13
N ILE A 95 -1.76 9.09 4.65
CA ILE A 95 -1.93 8.34 3.39
C ILE A 95 -3.17 7.45 3.45
N ALA A 96 -3.38 6.75 4.56
CA ALA A 96 -4.56 5.90 4.74
C ALA A 96 -5.87 6.70 4.69
N LEU A 97 -5.91 7.89 5.30
CA LEU A 97 -7.07 8.79 5.22
C LEU A 97 -7.32 9.31 3.81
N ILE A 98 -6.26 9.66 3.07
CA ILE A 98 -6.37 10.07 1.66
C ILE A 98 -6.90 8.90 0.83
N GLY A 99 -6.33 7.71 0.99
CA GLY A 99 -6.77 6.50 0.28
C GLY A 99 -8.22 6.13 0.59
N LEU A 100 -8.62 6.24 1.86
CA LEU A 100 -10.01 6.07 2.29
C LEU A 100 -10.93 7.11 1.66
N GLY A 101 -10.51 8.39 1.65
CA GLY A 101 -11.24 9.46 0.98
C GLY A 101 -11.44 9.17 -0.50
N MET A 102 -10.37 8.80 -1.22
CA MET A 102 -10.44 8.42 -2.63
C MET A 102 -11.33 7.20 -2.87
N ALA A 103 -11.34 6.22 -1.95
CA ALA A 103 -12.19 5.04 -2.07
C ALA A 103 -13.68 5.38 -2.12
N PHE A 104 -14.13 6.43 -1.43
CA PHE A 104 -15.51 6.92 -1.53
C PHE A 104 -15.83 7.54 -2.89
N PHE A 105 -14.84 8.08 -3.60
CA PHE A 105 -15.00 8.68 -4.94
C PHE A 105 -14.86 7.67 -6.10
N ILE A 106 -14.43 6.43 -5.83
CA ILE A 106 -14.34 5.39 -6.86
C ILE A 106 -15.76 5.02 -7.34
N ARG A 107 -16.14 5.55 -8.50
CA ARG A 107 -17.36 5.20 -9.23
C ARG A 107 -17.12 3.89 -9.97
N ARG A 108 -18.02 2.91 -9.82
CA ARG A 108 -17.93 1.63 -10.55
C ARG A 108 -17.90 1.92 -12.06
N VAL A 109 -16.81 1.58 -12.74
CA VAL A 109 -16.76 1.59 -14.20
C VAL A 109 -17.52 0.34 -14.66
N VAL A 110 -18.71 0.55 -15.22
CA VAL A 110 -19.49 -0.50 -15.89
C VAL A 110 -18.96 -0.58 -17.33
N VAL A 111 -18.26 -1.67 -17.65
CA VAL A 111 -17.82 -1.93 -19.03
C VAL A 111 -18.98 -2.57 -19.80
N ASN A 112 -19.57 -1.81 -20.71
CA ASN A 112 -20.62 -2.29 -21.60
C ASN A 112 -20.01 -3.23 -22.66
N GLY A 113 -20.36 -4.52 -22.59
CA GLY A 113 -19.86 -5.58 -23.47
C GLY A 113 -20.46 -5.61 -24.88
N GLU A 114 -20.77 -4.46 -25.50
CA GLU A 114 -21.52 -4.42 -26.75
C GLU A 114 -20.66 -4.47 -28.03
N THR A 115 -19.33 -4.35 -27.96
CA THR A 115 -18.48 -4.25 -29.17
C THR A 115 -18.04 -5.61 -29.76
N MET A 116 -18.30 -6.74 -29.10
CA MET A 116 -17.81 -8.07 -29.52
C MET A 116 -18.79 -8.88 -30.40
N LYS A 117 -19.84 -8.27 -30.97
CA LYS A 117 -20.78 -8.96 -31.88
C LYS A 117 -20.69 -8.55 -33.35
N SER A 118 -19.75 -7.67 -33.73
CA SER A 118 -19.69 -7.11 -35.10
C SER A 118 -18.53 -7.62 -35.96
N ILE A 119 -17.69 -8.54 -35.47
CA ILE A 119 -16.60 -9.11 -36.28
C ILE A 119 -16.79 -10.62 -36.36
N HIS A 120 -17.91 -11.01 -36.99
CA HIS A 120 -18.06 -12.30 -37.67
C HIS A 120 -18.34 -11.98 -39.13
#